data_AF-A0A1E1MGA0-F1
#
_entry.id   AF-A0A1E1MGA0-F1
#
_cell.length_a   1.000
_cell.length_b   1.000
_cell.length_c   1.000
_cell.angle_alpha   90.00
_cell.angle_beta   90.00
_cell.angle_gamma   90.00
#
_symmetry.space_group_name_H-M   'P 1'
#
loop_
_entity.id
_entity.type
_entity.pdbx_description
1 polymer ?
#
loop_
_entity_poly.entity_id
_entity_poly.type
_entity_poly.pdbx_seq_one_letter_code
_entity_poly.pdbx_strand_id
1 'polypeptide(L)'
;MTGVKAPWWATIYVLVPIFSGFVWLGMLLGMLLWWIVKEDSVHLFNMSAGQDIAYISDIGALDLQPLFIAMGTVTVVSFTSVFVTERWLRHRGTIARNTSRWQKTLSSLAIIFAVIGMIGLIILTCKNNVDYSTTHNVCLVIFIAGYIISAIFVCWEYQRLGIHYRQYRILAISFWIKLAFIFVEFSLAIAFGVLGHQKKYNSAAVVEWVISLIYTFYVWSYVIDFIPAIRTRHYASKETEIDMVEGMEREARMRGYPGGVAEEQSAYGSTRPIRGHESRNF
;
A
#
# COMPACT_ATOMS: atom_id res chain seq x y z
N MET A 1 29.59 -7.91 17.53
CA MET A 1 28.47 -8.24 16.62
C MET A 1 28.31 -7.10 15.62
N THR A 2 28.91 -7.23 14.43
CA THR A 2 28.83 -6.22 13.38
C THR A 2 27.45 -6.23 12.75
N GLY A 3 26.73 -5.12 12.90
CA GLY A 3 25.43 -4.91 12.26
C GLY A 3 25.62 -4.86 10.75
N VAL A 4 25.21 -5.92 10.05
CA VAL A 4 25.13 -5.92 8.60
C VAL A 4 24.10 -4.87 8.22
N LYS A 5 24.53 -3.78 7.59
CA LYS A 5 23.66 -2.70 7.12
C LYS A 5 22.63 -3.30 6.17
N ALA A 6 21.38 -2.83 6.28
CA ALA A 6 20.35 -3.18 5.31
C ALA A 6 20.87 -2.91 3.88
N PRO A 7 20.52 -3.75 2.90
CA PRO A 7 20.95 -3.50 1.53
C PRO A 7 20.48 -2.12 1.08
N TRP A 8 21.36 -1.33 0.46
CA TRP A 8 21.06 0.04 0.02
C TRP A 8 19.81 0.11 -0.86
N TRP A 9 19.57 -0.91 -1.68
CA TRP A 9 18.36 -1.04 -2.51
C TRP A 9 17.06 -1.13 -1.70
N ALA A 10 17.07 -1.75 -0.51
CA ALA A 10 15.88 -1.86 0.34
C ALA A 10 15.48 -0.50 0.93
N THR A 11 16.48 0.36 1.18
CA THR A 11 16.25 1.73 1.66
C THR A 11 15.60 2.58 0.57
N ILE A 12 16.00 2.41 -0.70
CA ILE A 12 15.41 3.13 -1.83
C ILE A 12 13.90 2.88 -1.91
N TYR A 13 13.45 1.63 -1.76
CA TYR A 13 12.02 1.30 -1.83
C TYR A 13 11.17 1.95 -0.73
N VAL A 14 11.76 2.22 0.43
CA VAL A 14 11.08 2.92 1.54
C VAL A 14 10.91 4.41 1.23
N LEU A 15 11.85 4.98 0.46
CA LEU A 15 11.81 6.39 0.06
C LEU A 15 10.81 6.66 -1.07
N VAL A 16 10.44 5.66 -1.88
CA VAL A 16 9.50 5.84 -3.00
C VAL A 16 8.15 6.43 -2.58
N PRO A 17 7.41 5.85 -1.60
CA PRO A 17 6.14 6.46 -1.15
C PRO A 17 6.34 7.82 -0.49
N ILE A 18 7.48 8.06 0.18
CA ILE A 18 7.81 9.36 0.78
C ILE A 18 7.94 10.43 -0.31
N PHE A 19 8.76 10.14 -1.32
CA PHE A 19 8.95 10.99 -2.49
C PHE A 19 7.62 11.28 -3.19
N SER A 20 6.83 10.24 -3.47
CA SER A 20 5.52 10.36 -4.11
C SER A 20 4.59 11.32 -3.34
N GLY A 21 4.47 11.14 -2.02
CA GLY A 21 3.64 12.02 -1.19
C GLY A 21 4.17 13.46 -1.13
N PHE A 22 5.48 13.68 -1.15
CA PHE A 22 6.03 15.05 -1.22
C PHE A 22 5.77 15.73 -2.57
N VAL A 23 5.85 15.00 -3.68
CA VAL A 23 5.51 15.55 -5.00
C VAL A 23 4.03 15.94 -5.05
N TRP A 24 3.14 15.07 -4.55
CA TRP A 24 1.71 15.36 -4.46
C TRP A 24 1.42 16.57 -3.56
N LEU A 25 1.97 16.59 -2.35
CA LEU A 25 1.78 17.69 -1.41
C LEU A 25 2.36 19.00 -1.96
N GLY A 26 3.53 18.95 -2.58
CA GLY A 26 4.16 20.10 -3.24
C GLY A 26 3.29 20.68 -4.37
N MET A 27 2.65 19.81 -5.14
CA MET A 27 1.67 20.21 -6.15
C MET A 27 0.45 20.91 -5.55
N LEU A 28 -0.17 20.31 -4.54
CA LEU A 28 -1.33 20.88 -3.86
C LEU A 28 -1.01 22.24 -3.23
N LEU A 29 0.09 22.33 -2.49
CA LEU A 29 0.54 23.58 -1.88
C LEU A 29 0.92 24.61 -2.94
N GLY A 30 1.56 24.20 -4.04
CA GLY A 30 1.88 25.10 -5.15
C GLY A 30 0.63 25.72 -5.78
N MET A 31 -0.39 24.90 -6.04
CA MET A 31 -1.68 25.39 -6.56
C MET A 31 -2.41 26.28 -5.57
N LEU A 32 -2.46 25.88 -4.29
CA LEU A 32 -3.14 26.63 -3.25
C LEU A 32 -2.49 28.00 -3.04
N LEU A 33 -1.15 28.04 -2.93
CA LEU A 33 -0.40 29.27 -2.74
C LEU A 33 -0.48 30.18 -3.96
N TRP A 34 -0.48 29.63 -5.17
CA TRP A 34 -0.69 30.43 -6.37
C TRP A 34 -2.06 31.11 -6.33
N TRP A 35 -3.13 30.39 -6.03
CA TRP A 35 -4.47 30.98 -5.97
C TRP A 35 -4.60 32.01 -4.83
N ILE A 36 -4.13 31.68 -3.63
CA ILE A 36 -4.27 32.57 -2.46
C ILE A 36 -3.36 33.80 -2.55
N VAL A 37 -2.07 33.59 -2.88
CA VAL A 37 -1.05 34.64 -2.75
C VAL A 37 -0.86 35.41 -4.05
N LYS A 38 -0.87 34.73 -5.19
CA LYS A 38 -0.61 35.38 -6.48
C LYS A 38 -1.89 35.95 -7.11
N GLU A 39 -2.97 35.18 -7.05
CA GLU A 39 -4.27 35.60 -7.60
C GLU A 39 -5.20 36.25 -6.55
N ASP A 40 -4.71 36.46 -5.32
CA ASP A 40 -5.45 37.09 -4.21
C ASP A 40 -6.83 36.46 -3.95
N SER A 41 -6.93 35.13 -4.11
CA SER A 41 -8.16 34.35 -3.96
C SER A 41 -9.32 34.83 -4.86
N VAL A 42 -9.00 35.39 -6.03
CA VAL A 42 -10.01 35.84 -7.00
C VAL A 42 -10.91 34.72 -7.49
N HIS A 43 -12.16 35.08 -7.81
CA HIS A 43 -13.08 34.23 -8.54
C HIS A 43 -12.57 33.97 -9.96
N LEU A 44 -12.12 32.75 -10.24
CA LEU A 44 -11.61 32.35 -11.54
C LEU A 44 -12.75 32.23 -12.56
N PHE A 45 -12.46 32.46 -13.85
CA PHE A 45 -13.51 32.48 -14.88
C PHE A 45 -14.21 31.13 -15.09
N ASN A 46 -13.54 30.02 -14.72
CA ASN A 46 -14.06 28.66 -14.81
C ASN A 46 -14.82 28.22 -13.54
N MET A 47 -14.83 29.04 -12.49
CA MET A 47 -15.61 28.78 -11.28
C MET A 47 -17.10 29.06 -11.50
N SER A 48 -17.94 28.21 -10.91
CA SER A 48 -19.40 28.35 -11.04
C SER A 48 -19.93 29.61 -10.34
N ALA A 49 -21.05 30.14 -10.80
CA ALA A 49 -21.70 31.28 -10.14
C ALA A 49 -22.05 30.92 -8.68
N GLY A 50 -21.57 31.70 -7.71
CA GLY A 50 -21.76 31.46 -6.27
C GLY A 50 -20.74 30.49 -5.64
N GLN A 51 -19.66 30.16 -6.34
CA GLN A 51 -18.50 29.47 -5.79
C GLN A 51 -17.43 30.50 -5.41
N ASP A 52 -17.06 30.60 -4.15
CA ASP A 52 -16.02 31.52 -3.63
C ASP A 52 -14.70 30.79 -3.36
N ILE A 53 -14.73 29.46 -3.25
CA ILE A 53 -13.55 28.63 -3.02
C ILE A 53 -13.23 27.85 -4.29
N ALA A 54 -12.04 28.06 -4.86
CA ALA A 54 -11.60 27.36 -6.06
C ALA A 54 -11.38 25.86 -5.78
N TYR A 55 -11.87 25.00 -6.67
CA TYR A 55 -11.47 23.60 -6.70
C TYR A 55 -10.00 23.48 -7.11
N ILE A 56 -9.34 22.40 -6.72
CA ILE A 56 -8.01 22.04 -7.22
C ILE A 56 -8.07 21.93 -8.75
N SER A 57 -9.13 21.31 -9.26
CA SER A 57 -9.38 21.17 -10.69
C SER A 57 -9.59 22.51 -11.41
N ASP A 58 -10.12 23.54 -10.73
CA ASP A 58 -10.26 24.87 -11.32
C ASP A 58 -8.90 25.53 -11.53
N ILE A 59 -8.05 25.50 -10.50
CA ILE A 59 -6.69 26.06 -10.55
C ILE A 59 -5.82 25.27 -11.54
N GLY A 60 -5.90 23.94 -11.47
CA GLY A 60 -5.17 23.02 -12.33
C GLY A 60 -5.62 23.03 -13.79
N ALA A 61 -6.69 23.74 -14.14
CA ALA A 61 -7.14 23.91 -15.52
C ALA A 61 -6.60 25.18 -16.20
N LEU A 62 -5.93 26.07 -15.45
CA LEU A 62 -5.41 27.36 -15.92
C LEU A 62 -3.89 27.29 -16.15
N ASP A 63 -3.17 28.36 -15.81
CA ASP A 63 -1.72 28.48 -15.98
C ASP A 63 -0.92 27.38 -15.25
N LEU A 64 -1.52 26.74 -14.24
CA LEU A 64 -0.91 25.65 -13.50
C LEU A 64 -1.23 24.25 -14.05
N GLN A 65 -1.88 24.13 -15.21
CA GLN A 65 -2.08 22.83 -15.84
C GLN A 65 -0.77 22.05 -16.09
N PRO A 66 0.34 22.67 -16.57
CA PRO A 66 1.62 21.96 -16.71
C PRO A 66 2.15 21.43 -15.36
N LEU A 67 1.94 22.19 -14.28
CA LEU A 67 2.28 21.77 -12.92
C LEU A 67 1.47 20.54 -12.51
N PHE A 68 0.16 20.56 -12.80
CA PHE A 68 -0.77 19.47 -12.49
C PHE A 68 -0.37 18.18 -13.22
N ILE A 69 -0.09 18.29 -14.51
CA ILE A 69 0.30 17.16 -15.34
C ILE A 69 1.63 16.59 -14.87
N ALA A 70 2.66 17.43 -14.72
CA ALA A 70 4.00 16.97 -14.38
C ALA A 70 4.05 16.32 -12.98
N MET A 71 3.58 17.02 -11.95
CA MET A 71 3.65 16.49 -10.58
C MET A 71 2.59 15.43 -10.31
N GLY A 72 1.40 15.52 -10.90
CA GLY A 72 0.38 14.49 -10.84
C GLY A 72 0.90 13.18 -11.42
N THR A 73 1.48 13.21 -12.62
CA THR A 73 2.08 12.04 -13.29
C THR A 73 3.20 11.43 -12.46
N VAL A 74 4.15 12.25 -11.98
CA VAL A 74 5.26 11.75 -11.14
C VAL A 74 4.73 11.10 -9.86
N THR A 75 3.70 11.68 -9.22
CA THR A 75 3.05 11.11 -8.04
C THR A 75 2.49 9.73 -8.34
N VAL A 76 1.60 9.59 -9.32
CA VAL A 76 0.91 8.30 -9.52
C VAL A 76 1.80 7.23 -10.13
N VAL A 77 2.81 7.59 -10.93
CA VAL A 77 3.79 6.62 -11.42
C VAL A 77 4.65 6.10 -10.27
N SER A 78 5.16 7.00 -9.43
CA SER A 78 5.96 6.59 -8.26
C SER A 78 5.12 5.80 -7.25
N PHE A 79 3.88 6.22 -6.97
CA PHE A 79 2.99 5.50 -6.08
C PHE A 79 2.58 4.14 -6.64
N THR A 80 2.28 4.03 -7.94
CA THR A 80 1.93 2.73 -8.54
C THR A 80 3.12 1.75 -8.50
N SER A 81 4.35 2.25 -8.59
CA SER A 81 5.55 1.42 -8.45
C SER A 81 5.68 0.79 -7.06
N VAL A 82 5.05 1.35 -6.02
CA VAL A 82 5.00 0.77 -4.67
C VAL A 82 4.35 -0.61 -4.69
N PHE A 83 3.21 -0.76 -5.37
CA PHE A 83 2.48 -2.03 -5.46
C PHE A 83 3.30 -3.10 -6.20
N VAL A 84 3.96 -2.70 -7.30
CA VAL A 84 4.84 -3.58 -8.08
C VAL A 84 6.04 -4.03 -7.24
N THR A 85 6.65 -3.09 -6.52
CA THR A 85 7.80 -3.35 -5.65
C THR A 85 7.41 -4.26 -4.50
N GLU A 86 6.28 -4.01 -3.84
CA GLU A 86 5.78 -4.84 -2.75
C GLU A 86 5.62 -6.30 -3.22
N ARG A 87 4.96 -6.51 -4.36
CA ARG A 87 4.81 -7.84 -4.97
C ARG A 87 6.16 -8.49 -5.25
N TRP A 88 7.12 -7.74 -5.79
CA TRP A 88 8.45 -8.24 -6.11
C TRP A 88 9.25 -8.61 -4.84
N LEU A 89 9.19 -7.79 -3.80
CA LEU A 89 9.85 -8.06 -2.51
C LEU A 89 9.23 -9.27 -1.80
N ARG A 90 7.91 -9.43 -1.87
CA ARG A 90 7.21 -10.65 -1.40
C ARG A 90 7.65 -11.87 -2.18
N HIS A 91 7.84 -11.74 -3.50
CA HIS A 91 8.30 -12.85 -4.33
C HIS A 91 9.72 -13.29 -3.99
N ARG A 92 10.64 -12.35 -3.71
CA ARG A 92 12.00 -12.65 -3.26
C ARG A 92 12.06 -13.21 -1.83
N GLY A 93 11.04 -12.96 -1.01
CA GLY A 93 11.04 -13.29 0.42
C GLY A 93 11.83 -12.31 1.27
N THR A 94 12.01 -11.07 0.80
CA THR A 94 12.57 -9.99 1.61
C THR A 94 11.55 -9.48 2.64
N ILE A 95 10.26 -9.64 2.33
CA ILE A 95 9.11 -9.42 3.22
C ILE A 95 8.21 -10.66 3.19
N ALA A 96 7.23 -10.75 4.11
CA ALA A 96 6.38 -11.93 4.31
C ALA A 96 5.86 -12.50 2.99
N ARG A 97 6.27 -13.74 2.68
CA ARG A 97 5.98 -14.40 1.40
C ARG A 97 4.48 -14.71 1.27
N ASN A 98 3.99 -14.69 0.04
CA ASN A 98 2.65 -15.15 -0.27
C ASN A 98 2.62 -16.68 -0.18
N THR A 99 1.95 -17.20 0.84
CA THR A 99 1.82 -18.64 1.11
C THR A 99 0.81 -19.33 0.19
N SER A 100 -0.12 -18.60 -0.44
CA SER A 100 -1.07 -19.24 -1.37
C SER A 100 -1.42 -18.43 -2.62
N ARG A 101 -1.88 -19.16 -3.65
CA ARG A 101 -2.27 -18.63 -4.97
C ARG A 101 -3.27 -17.48 -4.88
N TRP A 102 -4.19 -17.53 -3.92
CA TRP A 102 -5.17 -16.46 -3.67
C TRP A 102 -4.54 -15.11 -3.34
N GLN A 103 -3.50 -15.07 -2.49
CA GLN A 103 -2.80 -13.83 -2.18
C GLN A 103 -2.09 -13.27 -3.42
N LYS A 104 -1.54 -14.14 -4.26
CA LYS A 104 -0.89 -13.72 -5.51
C LYS A 104 -1.92 -13.06 -6.46
N THR A 105 -3.12 -13.62 -6.56
CA THR A 105 -4.21 -13.03 -7.36
C THR A 105 -4.65 -11.68 -6.80
N LEU A 106 -4.85 -11.56 -5.48
CA LEU A 106 -5.22 -10.30 -4.84
C LEU A 106 -4.18 -9.21 -5.08
N SER A 107 -2.90 -9.54 -4.93
CA SER A 107 -1.79 -8.63 -5.20
C SER A 107 -1.73 -8.20 -6.67
N SER A 108 -1.96 -9.12 -7.61
CA SER A 108 -2.04 -8.79 -9.05
C SER A 108 -3.24 -7.88 -9.36
N LEU A 109 -4.41 -8.15 -8.77
CA LEU A 109 -5.59 -7.30 -8.94
C LEU A 109 -5.35 -5.89 -8.36
N ALA A 110 -4.72 -5.80 -7.20
CA ALA A 110 -4.33 -4.51 -6.61
C ALA A 110 -3.47 -3.68 -7.58
N ILE A 111 -2.47 -4.30 -8.22
CA ILE A 111 -1.62 -3.63 -9.22
C ILE A 111 -2.45 -3.17 -10.42
N ILE A 112 -3.32 -4.03 -10.97
CA ILE A 112 -4.15 -3.69 -12.14
C ILE A 112 -5.04 -2.47 -11.84
N PHE A 113 -5.73 -2.47 -10.70
CA PHE A 113 -6.59 -1.35 -10.31
C PHE A 113 -5.80 -0.08 -9.98
N ALA A 114 -4.60 -0.19 -9.40
CA ALA A 114 -3.70 0.95 -9.21
C ALA A 114 -3.26 1.56 -10.56
N VAL A 115 -2.96 0.72 -11.56
CA VAL A 115 -2.63 1.16 -12.93
C VAL A 115 -3.82 1.86 -13.59
N ILE A 116 -5.04 1.33 -13.42
CA ILE A 116 -6.26 1.98 -13.92
C ILE A 116 -6.43 3.35 -13.26
N GLY A 117 -6.25 3.44 -11.94
CA GLY A 117 -6.31 4.71 -11.20
C GLY A 117 -5.25 5.71 -11.65
N MET A 118 -4.01 5.24 -11.87
CA MET A 118 -2.90 6.03 -12.41
C MET A 118 -3.22 6.60 -13.79
N ILE A 119 -3.72 5.77 -14.71
CA ILE A 119 -4.14 6.21 -16.06
C ILE A 119 -5.27 7.24 -15.94
N GLY A 120 -6.24 7.01 -15.04
CA GLY A 120 -7.31 7.96 -14.73
C GLY A 120 -6.78 9.34 -14.34
N LEU A 121 -5.82 9.41 -13.41
CA LEU A 121 -5.23 10.69 -13.00
C LEU A 121 -4.43 11.35 -14.13
N ILE A 122 -3.61 10.59 -14.86
CA ILE A 122 -2.83 11.18 -15.96
C ILE A 122 -3.77 11.80 -17.01
N ILE A 123 -4.83 11.09 -17.38
CA ILE A 123 -5.81 11.61 -18.35
C ILE A 123 -6.55 12.82 -17.79
N LEU A 124 -6.98 12.83 -16.52
CA LEU A 124 -7.72 13.98 -15.96
C LEU A 124 -6.87 15.24 -15.86
N THR A 125 -5.56 15.11 -15.62
CA THR A 125 -4.65 16.28 -15.62
C THR A 125 -4.44 16.84 -17.02
N CYS A 126 -4.42 15.99 -18.05
CA CYS A 126 -4.33 16.40 -19.45
C CYS A 126 -5.66 16.98 -19.98
N LYS A 127 -6.79 16.39 -19.59
CA LYS A 127 -8.15 16.81 -19.98
C LYS A 127 -8.73 17.72 -18.90
N ASN A 128 -8.39 19.01 -19.00
CA ASN A 128 -8.80 20.04 -18.05
C ASN A 128 -10.32 20.13 -17.88
N ASN A 129 -10.75 20.74 -16.77
CA ASN A 129 -12.16 20.90 -16.45
C ASN A 129 -12.86 22.01 -17.27
N VAL A 130 -12.12 22.78 -18.08
CA VAL A 130 -12.67 23.86 -18.91
C VAL A 130 -13.18 23.30 -20.25
N ASP A 131 -12.31 22.65 -21.01
CA ASP A 131 -12.63 22.16 -22.36
C ASP A 131 -13.27 20.76 -22.34
N TYR A 132 -13.00 19.98 -21.29
CA TYR A 132 -13.35 18.56 -21.21
C TYR A 132 -13.95 18.14 -19.85
N SER A 133 -14.81 18.96 -19.25
CA SER A 133 -15.40 18.75 -17.92
C SER A 133 -16.00 17.34 -17.69
N THR A 134 -16.77 16.81 -18.65
CA THR A 134 -17.32 15.45 -18.53
C THR A 134 -16.21 14.39 -18.50
N THR A 135 -15.20 14.50 -19.36
CA THR A 135 -14.07 13.56 -19.37
C THR A 135 -13.25 13.68 -18.09
N HIS A 136 -13.01 14.90 -17.62
CA HIS A 136 -12.31 15.17 -16.37
C HIS A 136 -13.01 14.47 -15.20
N ASN A 137 -14.31 14.66 -15.06
CA ASN A 137 -15.11 14.07 -13.97
C ASN A 137 -15.15 12.54 -14.04
N VAL A 138 -15.29 11.96 -15.23
CA VAL A 138 -15.25 10.49 -15.39
C VAL A 138 -13.87 9.95 -15.01
N CYS A 139 -12.79 10.60 -15.44
CA CYS A 139 -11.43 10.20 -15.10
C CYS A 139 -11.12 10.39 -13.60
N LEU A 140 -11.70 11.40 -12.94
CA LEU A 140 -11.65 11.58 -11.49
C LEU A 140 -12.29 10.39 -10.76
N VAL A 141 -13.47 9.94 -11.21
CA VAL A 141 -14.12 8.74 -10.65
C VAL A 141 -13.26 7.49 -10.88
N ILE A 142 -12.69 7.32 -12.07
CA ILE A 142 -11.80 6.19 -12.39
C ILE A 142 -10.56 6.21 -11.48
N PHE A 143 -9.95 7.38 -11.28
CA PHE A 143 -8.82 7.58 -10.39
C PHE A 143 -9.14 7.14 -8.95
N ILE A 144 -10.20 7.71 -8.36
CA ILE A 144 -10.61 7.44 -6.98
C ILE A 144 -10.99 5.96 -6.82
N ALA A 145 -11.87 5.45 -7.68
CA ALA A 145 -12.33 4.06 -7.61
C ALA A 145 -11.19 3.07 -7.82
N GLY A 146 -10.28 3.33 -8.76
CA GLY A 146 -9.10 2.50 -9.02
C GLY A 146 -8.22 2.34 -7.79
N TYR A 147 -7.86 3.44 -7.13
CA TYR A 147 -7.04 3.36 -5.92
C TYR A 147 -7.78 2.78 -4.70
N ILE A 148 -9.06 3.07 -4.51
CA ILE A 148 -9.85 2.46 -3.42
C ILE A 148 -9.98 0.94 -3.61
N ILE A 149 -10.33 0.48 -4.81
CA ILE A 149 -10.45 -0.96 -5.10
C ILE A 149 -9.09 -1.64 -4.94
N SER A 150 -8.01 -1.00 -5.40
CA SER A 150 -6.64 -1.48 -5.18
C SER A 150 -6.34 -1.64 -3.69
N ALA A 151 -6.65 -0.63 -2.87
CA ALA A 151 -6.45 -0.62 -1.44
C ALA A 151 -7.24 -1.74 -0.73
N ILE A 152 -8.48 -2.01 -1.17
CA ILE A 152 -9.29 -3.12 -0.67
C ILE A 152 -8.61 -4.46 -0.94
N PHE A 153 -8.09 -4.69 -2.15
CA PHE A 153 -7.37 -5.93 -2.46
C PHE A 153 -6.08 -6.08 -1.65
N VAL A 154 -5.35 -5.00 -1.44
CA VAL A 154 -4.17 -4.97 -0.56
C VAL A 154 -4.55 -5.31 0.88
N CYS A 155 -5.61 -4.70 1.42
CA CYS A 155 -6.10 -4.97 2.77
C CYS A 155 -6.56 -6.43 2.91
N TRP A 156 -7.23 -6.97 1.90
CA TRP A 156 -7.66 -8.37 1.90
C TRP A 156 -6.47 -9.33 1.86
N GLU A 157 -5.43 -9.02 1.07
CA GLU A 157 -4.17 -9.76 1.07
C GLU A 157 -3.54 -9.76 2.48
N TYR A 158 -3.46 -8.58 3.11
CA TYR A 158 -2.92 -8.40 4.46
C TYR A 158 -3.71 -9.12 5.53
N GLN A 159 -5.05 -9.08 5.50
CA GLN A 159 -5.90 -9.79 6.45
C GLN A 159 -5.58 -11.29 6.40
N ARG A 160 -5.44 -11.85 5.21
CA ARG A 160 -5.15 -13.28 5.04
C ARG A 160 -3.71 -13.62 5.47
N LEU A 161 -2.74 -12.76 5.17
CA LEU A 161 -1.37 -12.92 5.66
C LEU A 161 -1.30 -12.82 7.20
N GLY A 162 -2.06 -11.91 7.80
CA GLY A 162 -2.11 -11.68 9.25
C GLY A 162 -2.63 -12.86 10.04
N ILE A 163 -3.51 -13.69 9.45
CA ILE A 163 -3.97 -14.95 10.08
C ILE A 163 -2.80 -15.93 10.25
N HIS A 164 -1.87 -15.99 9.29
CA HIS A 164 -0.73 -16.92 9.32
C HIS A 164 0.47 -16.34 10.11
N TYR A 165 0.69 -15.04 10.00
CA TYR A 165 1.83 -14.33 10.59
C TYR A 165 1.42 -13.46 11.80
N ARG A 166 0.53 -13.98 12.65
CA ARG A 166 -0.07 -13.27 13.81
C ARG A 166 0.96 -12.68 14.79
N GLN A 167 2.20 -13.13 14.72
CA GLN A 167 3.33 -12.68 15.55
C GLN A 167 3.84 -11.28 15.15
N TYR A 168 3.50 -10.76 13.97
CA TYR A 168 4.06 -9.51 13.46
C TYR A 168 3.05 -8.35 13.53
N ARG A 169 3.09 -7.62 14.66
CA ARG A 169 2.20 -6.47 14.93
C ARG A 169 2.30 -5.37 13.87
N ILE A 170 3.43 -5.24 13.18
CA ILE A 170 3.64 -4.20 12.14
C ILE A 170 2.71 -4.40 10.94
N LEU A 171 2.40 -5.65 10.58
CA LEU A 171 1.51 -5.97 9.46
C LEU A 171 0.06 -5.61 9.81
N ALA A 172 -0.35 -5.86 11.06
CA ALA A 172 -1.66 -5.49 11.58
C ALA A 172 -1.81 -3.96 11.68
N ILE A 173 -0.77 -3.24 12.12
CA ILE A 173 -0.79 -1.77 12.17
C ILE A 173 -0.99 -1.18 10.77
N SER A 174 -0.21 -1.65 9.79
CA SER A 174 -0.36 -1.19 8.41
C SER A 174 -1.77 -1.45 7.86
N PHE A 175 -2.31 -2.66 8.10
CA PHE A 175 -3.67 -3.02 7.72
C PHE A 175 -4.71 -2.05 8.30
N TRP A 176 -4.68 -1.80 9.61
CA TRP A 176 -5.66 -0.93 10.26
C TRP A 176 -5.55 0.53 9.82
N ILE A 177 -4.33 1.03 9.59
CA ILE A 177 -4.11 2.37 9.07
C ILE A 177 -4.70 2.51 7.66
N LYS A 178 -4.41 1.57 6.76
CA LYS A 178 -4.96 1.58 5.39
C LYS A 178 -6.46 1.43 5.37
N LEU A 179 -7.00 0.55 6.21
CA LEU A 179 -8.44 0.36 6.34
C LEU A 179 -9.13 1.65 6.80
N ALA A 180 -8.53 2.38 7.76
CA ALA A 180 -9.04 3.68 8.20
C ALA A 180 -9.03 4.69 7.06
N PHE A 181 -7.95 4.78 6.28
CA PHE A 181 -7.90 5.64 5.10
C PHE A 181 -8.98 5.30 4.07
N ILE A 182 -9.17 4.01 3.75
CA ILE A 182 -10.23 3.57 2.82
C ILE A 182 -11.60 4.08 3.27
N PHE A 183 -11.95 3.90 4.54
CA PHE A 183 -13.25 4.37 5.06
C PHE A 183 -13.37 5.88 5.03
N VAL A 184 -12.32 6.62 5.42
CA VAL A 184 -12.33 8.08 5.44
C VAL A 184 -12.43 8.64 4.01
N GLU A 185 -11.57 8.19 3.10
CA GLU A 185 -11.54 8.65 1.70
C GLU A 185 -12.80 8.28 0.95
N PHE A 186 -13.32 7.06 1.12
CA PHE A 186 -14.58 6.65 0.50
C PHE A 186 -15.75 7.51 0.99
N SER A 187 -15.82 7.77 2.30
CA SER A 187 -16.88 8.59 2.89
C SER A 187 -16.82 10.04 2.40
N LEU A 188 -15.61 10.61 2.34
CA LEU A 188 -15.39 11.95 1.82
C LEU A 188 -15.67 12.03 0.32
N ALA A 189 -15.27 11.03 -0.48
CA ALA A 189 -15.55 10.98 -1.91
C ALA A 189 -17.06 10.96 -2.21
N ILE A 190 -17.85 10.21 -1.42
CA ILE A 190 -19.32 10.28 -1.49
C ILE A 190 -19.81 11.68 -1.13
N ALA A 191 -19.31 12.27 -0.05
CA ALA A 191 -19.70 13.63 0.35
C ALA A 191 -19.39 14.65 -0.75
N PHE A 192 -18.21 14.58 -1.38
CA PHE A 192 -17.80 15.40 -2.51
C PHE A 192 -18.79 15.29 -3.67
N GLY A 193 -19.10 14.05 -4.10
CA GLY A 193 -20.05 13.81 -5.19
C GLY A 193 -21.46 14.31 -4.89
N VAL A 194 -21.95 14.10 -3.66
CA VAL A 194 -23.28 14.56 -3.22
C VAL A 194 -23.36 16.08 -3.15
N LEU A 195 -22.35 16.74 -2.58
CA LEU A 195 -22.30 18.20 -2.48
C LEU A 195 -22.21 18.86 -3.87
N GLY A 196 -21.41 18.28 -4.77
CA GLY A 196 -21.34 18.69 -6.17
C GLY A 196 -22.69 18.59 -6.88
N HIS A 197 -23.40 17.47 -6.71
CA HIS A 197 -24.74 17.29 -7.29
C HIS A 197 -25.77 18.27 -6.70
N GLN A 198 -25.65 18.62 -5.42
CA GLN A 198 -26.49 19.63 -4.77
C GLN A 198 -26.10 21.09 -5.11
N LYS A 199 -25.09 21.30 -5.97
CA LYS A 199 -24.54 22.63 -6.30
C LYS A 199 -24.05 23.42 -5.09
N LYS A 200 -23.64 22.73 -4.02
CA LYS A 200 -23.03 23.33 -2.82
C LYS A 200 -21.53 23.47 -3.05
N TYR A 201 -21.14 24.33 -3.99
CA TYR A 201 -19.80 24.34 -4.57
C TYR A 201 -18.70 24.65 -3.54
N ASN A 202 -18.89 25.63 -2.66
CA ASN A 202 -17.91 25.95 -1.61
C ASN A 202 -17.64 24.78 -0.68
N SER A 203 -18.69 24.09 -0.23
CA SER A 203 -18.55 22.91 0.64
C SER A 203 -17.87 21.76 -0.09
N ALA A 204 -18.21 21.53 -1.36
CA ALA A 204 -17.57 20.52 -2.18
C ALA A 204 -16.09 20.84 -2.43
N ALA A 205 -15.72 22.10 -2.67
CA ALA A 205 -14.33 22.52 -2.87
C ALA A 205 -13.50 22.27 -1.60
N VAL A 206 -14.02 22.63 -0.43
CA VAL A 206 -13.37 22.30 0.85
C VAL A 206 -13.17 20.79 1.00
N VAL A 207 -14.16 19.98 0.66
CA VAL A 207 -14.05 18.52 0.73
C VAL A 207 -13.01 18.00 -0.27
N GLU A 208 -12.92 18.53 -1.49
CA GLU A 208 -11.89 18.15 -2.47
C GLU A 208 -10.47 18.39 -1.95
N TRP A 209 -10.23 19.57 -1.37
CA TRP A 209 -8.96 19.92 -0.72
C TRP A 209 -8.63 18.97 0.43
N VAL A 210 -9.62 18.70 1.30
CA VAL A 210 -9.45 17.79 2.44
C VAL A 210 -9.13 16.36 1.97
N ILE A 211 -9.85 15.83 0.99
CA ILE A 211 -9.58 14.50 0.41
C ILE A 211 -8.16 14.45 -0.14
N SER A 212 -7.78 15.45 -0.94
CA SER A 212 -6.47 15.50 -1.58
C SER A 212 -5.33 15.58 -0.57
N LEU A 213 -5.51 16.33 0.52
CA LEU A 213 -4.52 16.39 1.60
C LEU A 213 -4.44 15.07 2.38
N ILE A 214 -5.58 14.44 2.69
CA ILE A 214 -5.63 13.12 3.34
C ILE A 214 -4.93 12.05 2.50
N TYR A 215 -5.11 12.09 1.17
CA TYR A 215 -4.45 11.19 0.23
C TYR A 215 -2.92 11.21 0.36
N THR A 216 -2.33 12.36 0.71
CA THR A 216 -0.89 12.44 1.02
C THR A 216 -0.48 11.48 2.13
N PHE A 217 -1.24 11.49 3.23
CA PHE A 217 -0.96 10.63 4.38
C PHE A 217 -1.27 9.16 4.06
N TYR A 218 -2.26 8.89 3.23
CA TYR A 218 -2.51 7.56 2.71
C TYR A 218 -1.32 7.02 1.92
N VAL A 219 -0.75 7.80 0.99
CA VAL A 219 0.46 7.43 0.23
C VAL A 219 1.64 7.17 1.17
N TRP A 220 1.88 8.05 2.15
CA TRP A 220 2.95 7.86 3.14
C TRP A 220 2.73 6.64 4.04
N SER A 221 1.49 6.20 4.27
CA SER A 221 1.21 5.01 5.06
C SER A 221 1.86 3.72 4.50
N TYR A 222 2.15 3.69 3.19
CA TYR A 222 2.83 2.56 2.55
C TYR A 222 4.30 2.42 2.94
N VAL A 223 4.93 3.45 3.52
CA VAL A 223 6.27 3.36 4.11
C VAL A 223 6.35 2.20 5.12
N ILE A 224 5.27 1.99 5.89
CA ILE A 224 5.18 0.98 6.94
C ILE A 224 5.38 -0.43 6.38
N ASP A 225 4.95 -0.67 5.15
CA ASP A 225 5.02 -1.99 4.49
C ASP A 225 6.44 -2.39 4.13
N PHE A 226 7.32 -1.41 3.92
CA PHE A 226 8.71 -1.64 3.57
C PHE A 226 9.67 -1.62 4.76
N ILE A 227 9.23 -1.18 5.95
CA ILE A 227 10.06 -1.22 7.18
C ILE A 227 10.64 -2.62 7.45
N PRO A 228 9.89 -3.74 7.29
CA PRO A 228 10.45 -5.08 7.46
C PRO A 228 11.62 -5.38 6.51
N ALA A 229 11.61 -4.83 5.28
CA ALA A 229 12.66 -5.03 4.30
C ALA A 229 14.01 -4.37 4.69
N ILE A 230 13.99 -3.36 5.57
CA ILE A 230 15.21 -2.77 6.14
C ILE A 230 15.68 -3.57 7.36
N ARG A 231 14.76 -4.17 8.13
CA ARG A 231 15.07 -4.88 9.40
C ARG A 231 15.44 -6.36 9.22
N THR A 232 16.00 -6.73 8.06
CA THR A 232 16.17 -8.08 7.49
C THR A 232 16.81 -9.19 8.33
N ARG A 233 17.28 -8.95 9.56
CA ARG A 233 17.86 -10.03 10.39
C ARG A 233 16.86 -10.99 11.03
N HIS A 234 15.61 -10.58 11.29
CA HIS A 234 14.69 -11.41 12.08
C HIS A 234 13.66 -12.21 11.28
N TYR A 235 13.33 -11.78 10.05
CA TYR A 235 12.25 -12.41 9.27
C TYR A 235 12.74 -13.60 8.44
N ALA A 236 13.85 -13.42 7.71
CA ALA A 236 14.40 -14.47 6.86
C ALA A 236 14.91 -15.69 7.65
N SER A 237 15.53 -15.47 8.81
CA SER A 237 16.01 -16.58 9.66
C SER A 237 14.85 -17.38 10.26
N LYS A 238 13.79 -16.69 10.70
CA LYS A 238 12.66 -17.32 11.39
C LYS A 238 11.69 -18.01 10.42
N GLU A 239 11.49 -17.46 9.22
CA GLU A 239 10.71 -18.13 8.17
C GLU A 239 11.43 -19.36 7.64
N THR A 240 12.75 -19.30 7.44
CA THR A 240 13.57 -20.49 7.10
C THR A 240 13.47 -21.54 8.20
N GLU A 241 13.52 -21.14 9.47
CA GLU A 241 13.37 -22.05 10.61
C GLU A 241 11.98 -22.72 10.63
N ILE A 242 10.90 -21.96 10.40
CA ILE A 242 9.53 -22.50 10.33
C ILE A 242 9.35 -23.43 9.13
N ASP A 243 9.81 -23.04 7.94
CA ASP A 243 9.75 -23.88 6.72
C ASP A 243 10.55 -25.18 6.92
N MET A 244 11.72 -25.12 7.57
CA MET A 244 12.49 -26.31 7.92
C MET A 244 11.74 -27.19 8.93
N VAL A 245 11.13 -26.60 9.96
CA VAL A 245 10.36 -27.35 10.96
C VAL A 245 9.13 -28.01 10.33
N GLU A 246 8.38 -27.30 9.49
CA GLU A 246 7.23 -27.88 8.77
C GLU A 246 7.66 -28.94 7.76
N GLY A 247 8.78 -28.74 7.06
CA GLY A 247 9.38 -29.72 6.16
C GLY A 247 9.76 -31.00 6.89
N MET A 248 10.47 -30.87 8.02
CA MET A 248 10.81 -32.00 8.88
C MET A 248 9.56 -32.71 9.41
N GLU A 249 8.52 -31.98 9.83
CA GLU A 249 7.26 -32.57 10.27
C GLU A 249 6.57 -33.38 9.16
N ARG A 250 6.54 -32.87 7.93
CA ARG A 250 5.96 -33.60 6.79
C ARG A 250 6.78 -34.83 6.43
N GLU A 251 8.10 -34.74 6.44
CA GLU A 251 8.98 -35.88 6.17
C GLU A 251 8.84 -36.97 7.24
N ALA A 252 8.75 -36.60 8.51
CA ALA A 252 8.52 -37.53 9.62
C ALA A 252 7.19 -38.29 9.43
N ARG A 253 6.12 -37.56 9.06
CA ARG A 253 4.81 -38.17 8.75
C ARG A 253 4.87 -39.10 7.54
N MET A 254 5.59 -38.74 6.48
CA MET A 254 5.80 -39.59 5.30
C MET A 254 6.60 -40.86 5.62
N ARG A 255 7.49 -40.80 6.62
CA ARG A 255 8.26 -41.95 7.13
C ARG A 255 7.47 -42.84 8.09
N GLY A 256 6.20 -42.54 8.34
CA GLY A 256 5.31 -43.39 9.15
C GLY A 256 5.15 -42.95 10.61
N TYR A 257 5.56 -41.73 10.96
CA TYR A 257 5.39 -41.15 12.31
C TYR A 257 4.25 -40.12 12.30
N PRO A 258 2.99 -40.51 12.55
CA PRO A 258 1.83 -39.61 12.48
C PRO A 258 1.89 -38.42 13.46
N GLY A 259 2.62 -38.57 14.57
CA GLY A 259 2.95 -37.53 15.55
C GLY A 259 4.14 -36.64 15.16
N GLY A 260 4.67 -36.78 13.94
CA GLY A 260 5.74 -35.94 13.40
C GLY A 260 7.10 -36.17 14.06
N VAL A 261 7.94 -35.13 14.05
CA VAL A 261 9.35 -35.21 14.47
C VAL A 261 9.51 -35.63 15.94
N ALA A 262 8.56 -35.26 16.80
CA ALA A 262 8.61 -35.60 18.23
C ALA A 262 8.43 -37.12 18.49
N GLU A 263 7.54 -37.76 17.72
CA GLU A 263 7.33 -39.21 17.78
C GLU A 263 8.54 -39.95 17.19
N GLU A 264 9.06 -39.47 16.06
CA GLU A 264 10.27 -40.01 15.42
C GLU A 264 11.48 -39.98 16.38
N GLN A 265 11.73 -38.83 17.04
CA GLN A 265 12.81 -38.71 18.02
C GLN A 265 12.62 -39.60 19.25
N SER A 266 11.37 -39.80 19.69
CA SER A 266 11.06 -40.70 20.81
C SER A 266 11.30 -42.16 20.45
N ALA A 267 10.98 -42.56 19.21
CA ALA A 267 11.27 -43.90 18.71
C ALA A 267 12.78 -44.18 18.71
N TYR A 268 13.61 -43.28 18.16
CA TYR A 268 15.08 -43.43 18.17
C TYR A 268 15.70 -43.32 19.57
N GLY A 269 15.14 -42.50 20.46
CA GLY A 269 15.61 -42.34 21.84
C GLY A 269 15.40 -43.58 22.71
N SER A 270 14.37 -44.38 22.40
CA SER A 270 14.06 -45.64 23.10
C SER A 270 14.96 -46.81 22.68
N THR A 271 15.66 -46.73 21.54
CA THR A 271 16.58 -47.76 21.03
C THR A 271 18.01 -47.66 21.58
N ARG A 272 18.22 -47.05 22.76
CA ARG A 272 19.53 -47.13 23.42
C ARG A 272 19.80 -48.58 23.85
N PRO A 273 20.97 -49.16 23.52
CA PRO A 273 21.24 -50.56 23.85
C PRO A 273 21.22 -50.76 25.36
N ILE A 274 20.47 -51.77 25.81
CA ILE A 274 20.45 -52.26 27.18
C ILE A 274 21.90 -52.46 27.61
N ARG A 275 22.33 -51.70 28.62
CA ARG A 275 23.65 -51.80 29.24
C ARG A 275 23.79 -53.24 29.73
N GLY A 276 24.68 -54.00 29.10
CA GLY A 276 24.93 -55.40 29.41
C GLY A 276 25.17 -55.61 30.89
N HIS A 277 24.49 -56.61 31.42
CA HIS A 277 24.65 -57.11 32.78
C HIS A 277 26.09 -57.60 32.95
N GLU A 278 26.94 -56.85 33.66
CA GLU A 278 28.23 -57.38 34.13
C GLU A 278 27.95 -58.40 35.22
N SER A 279 28.06 -59.68 34.88
CA SER A 279 28.20 -60.76 35.85
C SER A 279 29.62 -60.72 36.41
N ARG A 280 29.73 -60.44 37.71
CA ARG A 280 30.97 -60.68 38.47
C ARG A 280 30.85 -62.02 39.18
N ASN A 281 31.45 -63.04 38.58
CA ASN A 281 31.84 -64.28 39.24
C ASN A 281 33.35 -64.24 39.50
N PHE A 282 33.71 -64.72 40.70
CA PHE A 282 35.03 -64.92 41.31
C PHE A 282 35.71 -63.68 41.91
#